data_AF-A0A921LRZ1-F1
#
_entry.id   AF-A0A921LRZ1-F1
#
_cell.length_a   1.000
_cell.length_b   1.000
_cell.length_c   1.000
_cell.angle_alpha   90.00
_cell.angle_beta   90.00
_cell.angle_gamma   90.00
#
_symmetry.space_group_name_H-M   'P 1'
#
loop_
_entity.id
_entity.type
_entity.pdbx_description
1 polymer ?
#
loop_
_entity_poly.entity_id
_entity_poly.type
_entity_poly.pdbx_seq_one_letter_code
_entity_poly.pdbx_strand_id
1 'polypeptide(L)'
;MKKRCLQAIVTLTGALSLFLFLCAMVPPSVEDLPSLLEQLNWRSKKAEIDLMHFPYVPNSFAVTSDGYWAVAYQENIHSCILLVAPDGSTKQYAFETGGSWAMDIDGQKFMIYLSRSDIYFVANLLTGQWQEFCRLPTEYGDFLWKLKQRRTVQQGTYRITAHEEWNSYHLELNGKTILQVSPLGIFLVRLPYAVPFLMLFLLCFAIYKNRKLLINQAKNRNSWT
;
A
#
# COMPACT_ATOMS: atom_id res chain seq x y z
N MET A 1 -33.18 -36.68 3.26
CA MET A 1 -31.85 -36.65 2.62
C MET A 1 -31.46 -35.31 1.96
N LYS A 2 -32.37 -34.50 1.39
CA LYS A 2 -32.03 -33.23 0.69
C LYS A 2 -31.38 -32.13 1.54
N LYS A 3 -31.70 -31.99 2.84
CA LYS A 3 -31.13 -30.93 3.71
C LYS A 3 -29.64 -31.08 3.99
N ARG A 4 -29.13 -32.31 4.15
CA ARG A 4 -27.72 -32.59 4.43
C ARG A 4 -26.83 -32.35 3.20
N CYS A 5 -27.34 -32.64 2.01
CA CYS A 5 -26.63 -32.40 0.74
C CYS A 5 -26.45 -30.89 0.48
N LEU A 6 -27.47 -30.08 0.78
CA LEU A 6 -27.39 -28.62 0.62
C LEU A 6 -26.43 -27.97 1.62
N GLN A 7 -26.41 -28.47 2.86
CA GLN A 7 -25.47 -28.00 3.89
C GLN A 7 -24.03 -28.35 3.50
N ALA A 8 -23.80 -29.55 2.97
CA ALA A 8 -22.50 -29.93 2.42
C ALA A 8 -22.07 -29.03 1.26
N ILE A 9 -22.97 -28.70 0.33
CA ILE A 9 -22.66 -27.77 -0.78
C ILE A 9 -22.25 -26.40 -0.26
N VAL A 10 -23.02 -25.78 0.65
CA VAL A 10 -22.70 -24.46 1.20
C VAL A 10 -21.36 -24.47 1.95
N THR A 11 -21.07 -25.53 2.69
CA THR A 11 -19.80 -25.66 3.42
C THR A 11 -18.63 -25.85 2.45
N LEU A 12 -18.84 -26.64 1.38
CA LEU A 12 -17.85 -26.86 0.33
C LEU A 12 -17.59 -25.59 -0.48
N THR A 13 -18.64 -24.81 -0.80
CA THR A 13 -18.48 -23.52 -1.50
C THR A 13 -17.77 -22.52 -0.61
N GLY A 14 -18.11 -22.43 0.68
CA GLY A 14 -17.41 -21.58 1.65
C GLY A 14 -15.93 -21.95 1.82
N ALA A 15 -15.62 -23.26 1.89
CA ALA A 15 -14.26 -23.75 1.97
C ALA A 15 -13.48 -23.51 0.66
N LEU A 16 -14.12 -23.68 -0.50
CA LEU A 16 -13.51 -23.39 -1.81
C LEU A 16 -13.25 -21.89 -1.98
N SER A 17 -14.17 -21.02 -1.52
CA SER A 17 -13.97 -19.57 -1.52
C SER A 17 -12.82 -19.16 -0.59
N LEU A 18 -12.71 -19.77 0.59
CA LEU A 18 -11.59 -19.55 1.51
C LEU A 18 -10.26 -20.03 0.91
N PHE A 19 -10.26 -21.19 0.24
CA PHE A 19 -9.09 -21.76 -0.42
C PHE A 19 -8.65 -20.91 -1.62
N LEU A 20 -9.57 -20.44 -2.46
CA LEU A 20 -9.28 -19.50 -3.55
C LEU A 20 -8.79 -18.15 -3.00
N PHE A 21 -9.29 -17.69 -1.86
CA PHE A 21 -8.76 -16.50 -1.16
C PHE A 21 -7.33 -16.72 -0.68
N LEU A 22 -7.02 -17.89 -0.11
CA LEU A 22 -5.66 -18.25 0.32
C LEU A 22 -4.71 -18.42 -0.88
N CYS A 23 -5.20 -18.97 -1.99
CA CYS A 23 -4.43 -19.04 -3.25
C CYS A 23 -4.20 -17.66 -3.87
N ALA A 24 -5.14 -16.71 -3.74
CA ALA A 24 -4.97 -15.32 -4.15
C ALA A 24 -4.08 -14.50 -3.20
N MET A 25 -3.74 -15.04 -2.01
CA MET A 25 -2.72 -14.49 -1.11
C MET A 25 -1.31 -15.00 -1.44
N VAL A 26 -1.14 -15.89 -2.42
CA VAL A 26 0.15 -16.05 -3.08
C VAL A 26 0.26 -14.86 -4.04
N PRO A 27 1.15 -13.88 -3.80
CA PRO A 27 1.40 -12.86 -4.80
C PRO A 27 1.76 -13.60 -6.10
N PRO A 28 1.22 -13.20 -7.26
CA PRO A 28 1.59 -13.86 -8.50
C PRO A 28 3.12 -13.91 -8.56
N SER A 29 3.69 -15.11 -8.68
CA SER A 29 5.05 -15.25 -9.17
C SER A 29 5.01 -14.63 -10.55
N VAL A 30 5.40 -13.36 -10.63
CA VAL A 30 5.38 -12.59 -11.87
C VAL A 30 6.28 -13.34 -12.82
N GLU A 31 5.68 -14.01 -13.80
CA GLU A 31 6.38 -14.50 -14.99
C GLU A 31 7.20 -13.32 -15.53
N ASP A 32 8.48 -13.60 -15.82
CA ASP A 32 9.47 -12.66 -16.34
C ASP A 32 8.92 -11.89 -17.56
N LEU A 33 8.22 -10.79 -17.29
CA LEU A 33 7.89 -9.82 -18.32
C LEU A 33 9.22 -9.17 -18.75
N PRO A 34 9.47 -9.02 -20.06
CA PRO A 34 10.65 -8.33 -20.53
C PRO A 34 10.67 -6.94 -19.90
N SER A 35 11.79 -6.60 -19.25
CA SER A 35 12.03 -5.35 -18.52
C SER A 35 11.53 -4.16 -19.33
N LEU A 36 10.29 -3.76 -19.06
CA LEU A 36 9.67 -2.62 -19.71
C LEU A 36 10.46 -1.43 -19.19
N LEU A 37 11.12 -0.72 -20.10
CA LEU A 37 11.91 0.46 -19.77
C LEU A 37 10.95 1.50 -19.14
N GLU A 38 10.82 1.51 -17.81
CA GLU A 38 9.98 2.46 -17.09
C GLU A 38 10.64 3.84 -17.17
N GLN A 39 10.20 4.66 -18.13
CA GLN A 39 10.61 6.06 -18.21
C GLN A 39 9.88 6.85 -17.11
N LEU A 40 10.62 7.27 -16.09
CA LEU A 40 10.09 8.13 -15.03
C LEU A 40 9.86 9.55 -15.57
N ASN A 41 8.63 9.86 -15.97
CA ASN A 41 8.24 11.24 -16.31
C ASN A 41 8.01 12.05 -15.02
N TRP A 42 9.03 12.80 -14.58
CA TRP A 42 8.96 13.55 -13.32
C TRP A 42 8.36 14.95 -13.47
N ARG A 43 7.58 15.35 -12.45
CA ARG A 43 7.17 16.74 -12.24
C ARG A 43 7.49 17.16 -10.80
N SER A 44 8.18 18.28 -10.64
CA SER A 44 8.44 18.89 -9.34
C SER A 44 7.49 20.05 -9.09
N LYS A 45 6.86 20.10 -7.92
CA LYS A 45 6.06 21.25 -7.48
C LYS A 45 6.37 21.59 -6.03
N LYS A 46 6.19 22.87 -5.66
CA LYS A 46 6.10 23.25 -4.25
C LYS A 46 4.87 22.55 -3.67
N ALA A 47 5.03 21.88 -2.55
CA ALA A 47 3.97 21.12 -1.93
C ALA A 47 3.34 21.92 -0.79
N GLU A 48 2.07 22.29 -0.96
CA GLU A 48 1.23 22.79 0.12
C GLU A 48 0.46 21.61 0.72
N ILE A 49 1.19 20.77 1.45
CA ILE A 49 0.61 19.61 2.14
C ILE A 49 0.71 19.87 3.64
N ASP A 50 -0.42 19.77 4.33
CA ASP A 50 -0.45 19.77 5.79
C ASP A 50 0.09 18.43 6.31
N LEU A 51 1.29 18.48 6.89
CA LEU A 51 1.96 17.32 7.44
C LEU A 51 1.21 16.70 8.64
N MET A 52 0.40 17.48 9.36
CA MET A 52 -0.36 16.99 10.51
C MET A 52 -1.72 16.40 10.11
N HIS A 53 -2.16 16.63 8.88
CA HIS A 53 -3.37 16.05 8.29
C HIS A 53 -3.04 15.36 6.96
N PHE A 54 -1.96 14.58 6.97
CA PHE A 54 -1.41 14.00 5.75
C PHE A 54 -2.40 12.98 5.14
N PRO A 55 -2.73 13.07 3.84
CA PRO A 55 -3.83 12.30 3.27
C PRO A 55 -3.49 10.84 2.92
N TYR A 56 -2.21 10.45 2.95
CA TYR A 56 -1.77 9.15 2.44
C TYR A 56 -0.91 8.41 3.46
N VAL A 57 -1.08 7.09 3.61
CA VAL A 57 -0.14 6.31 4.44
C VAL A 57 1.19 6.20 3.65
N PRO A 58 2.33 6.63 4.22
CA PRO A 58 3.62 6.50 3.55
C PRO A 58 4.01 5.05 3.28
N ASN A 59 4.53 4.80 2.07
CA ASN A 59 5.03 3.52 1.60
C ASN A 59 6.47 3.26 2.10
N SER A 60 7.24 4.35 2.28
CA SER A 60 8.63 4.36 2.75
C SER A 60 8.99 5.78 3.23
N PHE A 61 9.96 5.90 4.12
CA PHE A 61 10.44 7.19 4.65
C PHE A 61 11.94 7.13 4.93
N ALA A 62 12.68 8.20 4.66
CA ALA A 62 14.14 8.24 4.79
C ALA A 62 14.60 9.55 5.43
N VAL A 63 15.81 9.56 5.98
CA VAL A 63 16.43 10.73 6.63
C VAL A 63 17.92 10.77 6.33
N THR A 64 18.49 11.97 6.22
CA THR A 64 19.94 12.18 6.02
C THR A 64 20.62 12.59 7.32
N SER A 65 21.96 12.50 7.34
CA SER A 65 22.78 13.04 8.42
C SER A 65 22.65 14.56 8.58
N ASP A 66 22.19 15.25 7.53
CA ASP A 66 22.08 16.70 7.46
C ASP A 66 20.65 17.19 7.80
N GLY A 67 19.76 16.29 8.22
CA GLY A 67 18.42 16.61 8.69
C GLY A 67 17.36 16.74 7.60
N TYR A 68 17.68 16.44 6.34
CA TYR A 68 16.66 16.27 5.31
C TYR A 68 15.91 14.98 5.57
N TRP A 69 14.61 14.98 5.31
CA TRP A 69 13.83 13.76 5.34
C TRP A 69 12.82 13.73 4.21
N ALA A 70 12.39 12.53 3.85
CA ALA A 70 11.37 12.37 2.85
C ALA A 70 10.37 11.28 3.21
N VAL A 71 9.20 11.38 2.59
CA VAL A 71 8.19 10.32 2.57
C VAL A 71 7.75 9.99 1.14
N ALA A 72 7.71 8.69 0.85
CA ALA A 72 7.14 8.11 -0.36
C ALA A 72 5.68 7.76 -0.10
N TYR A 73 4.78 8.07 -1.03
CA TYR A 73 3.37 7.74 -0.94
C TYR A 73 2.75 7.60 -2.34
N GLN A 74 1.57 7.00 -2.39
CA GLN A 74 0.80 6.86 -3.63
C GLN A 74 -0.35 7.87 -3.65
N GLU A 75 -0.43 8.68 -4.70
CA GLU A 75 -1.54 9.58 -4.99
C GLU A 75 -2.18 9.16 -6.31
N ASN A 76 -3.31 8.44 -6.23
CA ASN A 76 -3.96 7.83 -7.39
C ASN A 76 -3.00 6.92 -8.18
N ILE A 77 -2.73 7.23 -9.44
CA ILE A 77 -1.77 6.51 -10.30
C ILE A 77 -0.33 7.01 -10.14
N HIS A 78 -0.12 8.13 -9.45
CA HIS A 78 1.19 8.75 -9.33
C HIS A 78 1.90 8.30 -8.04
N SER A 79 3.13 7.88 -8.21
CA SER A 79 4.09 7.68 -7.13
C SER A 79 4.70 9.02 -6.76
N CYS A 80 4.56 9.40 -5.49
CA CYS A 80 4.92 10.71 -4.99
C CYS A 80 5.99 10.62 -3.91
N ILE A 81 6.91 11.57 -3.91
CA ILE A 81 7.92 11.77 -2.89
C ILE A 81 7.78 13.19 -2.37
N LEU A 82 7.58 13.37 -1.08
CA LEU A 82 7.68 14.66 -0.42
C LEU A 82 9.02 14.72 0.30
N LEU A 83 9.89 15.62 -0.14
CA LEU A 83 11.15 15.98 0.52
C LEU A 83 10.91 17.21 1.40
N VAL A 84 11.42 17.16 2.62
CA VAL A 84 11.38 18.25 3.58
C VAL A 84 12.80 18.57 4.03
N ALA A 85 13.19 19.82 3.86
CA ALA A 85 14.48 20.34 4.29
C ALA A 85 14.47 20.74 5.77
N PRO A 86 15.64 20.89 6.41
CA PRO A 86 15.74 21.28 7.82
C PRO A 86 15.08 22.63 8.16
N ASP A 87 15.00 23.53 7.18
CA ASP A 87 14.33 24.83 7.30
C ASP A 87 12.79 24.75 7.20
N GLY A 88 12.25 23.53 7.00
CA GLY A 88 10.83 23.26 6.82
C GLY A 88 10.33 23.46 5.39
N SER A 89 11.19 23.85 4.44
CA SER A 89 10.80 23.96 3.04
C SER A 89 10.53 22.58 2.44
N THR A 90 9.51 22.52 1.57
CA THR A 90 9.02 21.26 1.00
C THR A 90 9.12 21.26 -0.52
N LYS A 91 9.48 20.10 -1.07
CA LYS A 91 9.43 19.81 -2.51
C LYS A 91 8.75 18.47 -2.72
N GLN A 92 7.80 18.42 -3.65
CA GLN A 92 7.19 17.17 -4.08
C GLN A 92 7.65 16.81 -5.49
N TYR A 93 7.97 15.53 -5.64
CA TYR A 93 8.23 14.88 -6.91
C TYR A 93 7.13 13.86 -7.17
N ALA A 94 6.65 13.78 -8.40
CA ALA A 94 5.69 12.78 -8.84
C ALA A 94 6.20 12.07 -10.09
N PHE A 95 5.99 10.76 -10.16
CA PHE A 95 6.35 9.90 -11.28
C PHE A 95 5.34 8.75 -11.43
N GLU A 96 5.38 8.05 -12.56
CA GLU A 96 4.55 6.87 -12.82
C GLU A 96 5.43 5.62 -12.83
N THR A 97 4.96 4.56 -12.17
CA THR A 97 5.57 3.22 -12.19
C THR A 97 4.46 2.19 -12.11
N GLY A 98 4.61 1.07 -12.82
CA GLY A 98 3.61 0.00 -12.83
C GLY A 98 3.73 -0.93 -11.63
N GLY A 99 4.82 -0.85 -10.86
CA GLY A 99 5.16 -1.80 -9.79
C GLY A 99 5.16 -1.20 -8.38
N SER A 100 5.32 -2.08 -7.39
CA SER A 100 5.71 -1.64 -6.05
C SER A 100 7.08 -0.99 -6.11
N TRP A 101 7.31 0.01 -5.27
CA TRP A 101 8.58 0.69 -5.18
C TRP A 101 8.88 1.07 -3.72
N ALA A 102 10.13 1.39 -3.46
CA ALA A 102 10.58 1.98 -2.21
C ALA A 102 11.65 3.02 -2.52
N MET A 103 11.90 3.89 -1.56
CA MET A 103 12.97 4.87 -1.66
C MET A 103 13.97 4.73 -0.52
N ASP A 104 15.15 5.29 -0.72
CA ASP A 104 16.07 5.61 0.35
C ASP A 104 16.81 6.92 0.07
N ILE A 105 17.47 7.48 1.07
CA ILE A 105 18.29 8.70 0.91
C ILE A 105 19.64 8.48 1.58
N ASP A 106 20.71 8.78 0.84
CA ASP A 106 22.08 8.78 1.34
C ASP A 106 22.76 10.09 0.98
N GLY A 107 23.08 10.90 2.00
CA GLY A 107 23.61 12.25 1.84
C GLY A 107 22.72 13.11 0.94
N GLN A 108 23.26 13.54 -0.20
CA GLN A 108 22.53 14.35 -1.21
C GLN A 108 21.89 13.50 -2.31
N LYS A 109 21.87 12.17 -2.17
CA LYS A 109 21.35 11.26 -3.19
C LYS A 109 20.05 10.62 -2.74
N PHE A 110 19.08 10.63 -3.64
CA PHE A 110 17.80 9.97 -3.46
C PHE A 110 17.77 8.73 -4.33
N MET A 111 17.51 7.55 -3.76
CA MET A 111 17.42 6.30 -4.50
C MET A 111 15.96 5.83 -4.60
N ILE A 112 15.52 5.46 -5.80
CA ILE A 112 14.22 4.81 -6.05
C ILE A 112 14.50 3.38 -6.51
N TYR A 113 13.95 2.41 -5.79
CA TYR A 113 14.01 0.99 -6.10
C TYR A 113 12.65 0.51 -6.57
N LEU A 114 12.59 -0.06 -7.77
CA LEU A 114 11.37 -0.55 -8.41
C LEU A 114 11.30 -2.09 -8.37
N SER A 115 10.17 -2.67 -7.97
CA SER A 115 10.02 -4.14 -7.87
C SER A 115 10.03 -4.90 -9.20
N ARG A 116 9.71 -4.22 -10.32
CA ARG A 116 9.54 -4.84 -11.64
C ARG A 116 10.74 -4.67 -12.57
N SER A 117 11.81 -4.06 -12.10
CA SER A 117 13.04 -3.90 -12.86
C SER A 117 14.26 -4.07 -11.97
N ASP A 118 15.35 -4.56 -12.53
CA ASP A 118 16.67 -4.60 -11.88
C ASP A 118 17.38 -3.23 -11.93
N ILE A 119 16.58 -2.17 -12.04
CA ILE A 119 17.01 -0.79 -12.22
C ILE A 119 16.60 -0.01 -10.98
N TYR A 120 17.52 0.80 -10.48
CA TYR A 120 17.22 1.81 -9.48
C TYR A 120 17.66 3.18 -10.01
N PHE A 121 16.95 4.20 -9.59
CA PHE A 121 17.20 5.56 -10.02
C PHE A 121 17.85 6.34 -8.89
N VAL A 122 18.87 7.13 -9.21
CA VAL A 122 19.52 8.00 -8.24
C VAL A 122 19.35 9.45 -8.67
N ALA A 123 18.73 10.26 -7.81
CA ALA A 123 18.65 11.71 -7.96
C ALA A 123 19.68 12.39 -7.08
N ASN A 124 20.18 13.53 -7.53
CA ASN A 124 20.79 14.51 -6.64
C ASN A 124 19.71 15.46 -6.08
N LEU A 125 19.61 15.55 -4.75
CA LEU A 125 18.64 16.38 -4.02
C LEU A 125 18.80 17.88 -4.25
N LEU A 126 20.03 18.35 -4.52
CA LEU A 126 20.33 19.76 -4.73
C LEU A 126 20.07 20.20 -6.17
N THR A 127 20.50 19.39 -7.14
CA THR A 127 20.42 19.76 -8.56
C THR A 127 19.15 19.25 -9.23
N GLY A 128 18.48 18.25 -8.65
CA GLY A 128 17.34 17.58 -9.27
C GLY A 128 17.71 16.73 -10.49
N GLN A 129 19.00 16.53 -10.76
CA GLN A 129 19.47 15.69 -11.86
C GLN A 129 19.38 14.22 -11.48
N TRP A 130 18.80 13.41 -12.37
CA TRP A 130 18.64 11.97 -12.23
C TRP A 130 19.65 11.23 -13.09
N GLN A 131 20.20 10.15 -12.53
CA GLN A 131 21.01 9.17 -13.24
C GLN A 131 20.39 7.79 -13.02
N GLU A 132 20.23 7.07 -14.12
CA GLU A 132 19.78 5.67 -14.11
C GLU A 132 20.97 4.77 -13.80
N PHE A 133 20.80 3.85 -12.86
CA PHE A 133 21.81 2.86 -12.54
C PHE A 133 21.20 1.47 -12.70
N CYS A 134 21.83 0.68 -13.58
CA CYS A 134 21.53 -0.74 -13.67
C CYS A 134 22.29 -1.48 -12.57
N ARG A 135 21.64 -2.54 -12.05
CA ARG A 135 22.23 -3.64 -11.28
C ARG A 135 22.13 -3.50 -9.76
N LEU A 136 21.21 -4.27 -9.18
CA LEU A 136 21.28 -4.74 -7.81
C LEU A 136 21.29 -6.28 -7.78
N PRO A 137 21.81 -6.91 -6.72
CA PRO A 137 22.21 -8.33 -6.69
C PRO A 137 21.01 -9.29 -6.71
N THR A 138 21.32 -10.58 -6.76
CA THR A 138 20.42 -11.76 -6.68
C THR A 138 19.41 -11.77 -5.50
N GLU A 139 19.43 -10.78 -4.60
CA GLU A 139 18.58 -10.64 -3.40
C GLU A 139 17.70 -9.37 -3.42
N TYR A 140 17.49 -8.77 -4.60
CA TYR A 140 16.82 -7.49 -4.74
C TYR A 140 15.39 -7.43 -4.17
N GLY A 141 14.63 -8.51 -4.31
CA GLY A 141 13.28 -8.61 -3.74
C GLY A 141 13.27 -8.51 -2.21
N ASP A 142 14.19 -9.21 -1.54
CA ASP A 142 14.32 -9.19 -0.08
C ASP A 142 14.77 -7.82 0.44
N PHE A 143 15.68 -7.18 -0.30
CA PHE A 143 16.10 -5.82 0.00
C PHE A 143 14.93 -4.82 -0.07
N LEU A 144 14.15 -4.86 -1.17
CA LEU A 144 13.00 -3.99 -1.34
C LEU A 144 11.93 -4.23 -0.27
N TRP A 145 11.69 -5.50 0.07
CA TRP A 145 10.78 -5.87 1.15
C TRP A 145 11.23 -5.29 2.49
N LYS A 146 12.50 -5.45 2.86
CA LYS A 146 13.08 -4.87 4.09
C LYS A 146 12.95 -3.35 4.13
N LEU A 147 13.19 -2.67 3.01
CA LEU A 147 13.01 -1.22 2.91
C LEU A 147 11.57 -0.78 3.16
N LYS A 148 10.57 -1.51 2.67
CA LYS A 148 9.15 -1.18 2.90
C LYS A 148 8.68 -1.48 4.31
N GLN A 149 9.26 -2.50 4.95
CA GLN A 149 8.89 -2.91 6.31
C GLN A 149 9.61 -2.12 7.40
N ARG A 150 10.52 -1.20 7.04
CA ARG A 150 11.29 -0.46 8.03
C ARG A 150 10.38 0.42 8.89
N ARG A 151 10.49 0.24 10.20
CA ARG A 151 9.81 1.06 11.21
C ARG A 151 10.71 2.14 11.79
N THR A 152 12.01 2.05 11.55
CA THR A 152 12.98 3.04 12.04
C THR A 152 14.08 3.22 11.00
N VAL A 153 14.48 4.47 10.78
CA VAL A 153 15.65 4.84 9.98
C VAL A 153 16.48 5.80 10.82
N GLN A 154 17.79 5.57 10.89
CA GLN A 154 18.73 6.43 11.61
C GLN A 154 19.93 6.76 10.74
N GLN A 155 20.24 8.05 10.63
CA GLN A 155 21.42 8.57 9.95
C GLN A 155 22.03 9.69 10.79
N GLY A 156 23.28 9.53 11.20
CA GLY A 156 23.91 10.43 12.16
C GLY A 156 23.10 10.55 13.45
N THR A 157 22.74 11.78 13.82
CA THR A 157 21.93 12.11 15.01
C THR A 157 20.43 12.13 14.74
N TYR A 158 20.00 11.91 13.50
CA TYR A 158 18.60 11.93 13.12
C TYR A 158 18.03 10.52 13.04
N ARG A 159 16.88 10.34 13.68
CA ARG A 159 16.14 9.08 13.71
C ARG A 159 14.68 9.34 13.41
N ILE A 160 14.17 8.71 12.35
CA ILE A 160 12.73 8.65 12.08
C ILE A 160 12.19 7.32 12.57
N THR A 161 11.08 7.36 13.31
CA THR A 161 10.33 6.17 13.74
C THR A 161 8.90 6.27 13.25
N ALA A 162 8.40 5.21 12.62
CA ALA A 162 7.02 5.08 12.19
C ALA A 162 6.21 4.31 13.23
N HIS A 163 5.10 4.90 13.64
CA HIS A 163 4.12 4.30 14.53
C HIS A 163 2.85 4.05 13.74
N GLU A 164 2.38 2.81 13.75
CA GLU A 164 1.16 2.40 13.06
C GLU A 164 0.31 1.57 14.01
N GLU A 165 -0.90 2.06 14.26
CA GLU A 165 -1.94 1.29 14.94
C GLU A 165 -3.15 1.15 14.03
N TRP A 166 -4.19 0.50 14.55
CA TRP A 166 -5.40 0.29 13.76
C TRP A 166 -6.06 1.60 13.30
N ASN A 167 -5.96 2.72 13.99
CA ASN A 167 -6.63 3.96 13.54
C ASN A 167 -5.69 5.17 13.48
N SER A 168 -4.38 4.92 13.53
CA SER A 168 -3.38 5.97 13.59
C SER A 168 -2.15 5.57 12.79
N TYR A 169 -1.56 6.56 12.12
CA TYR A 169 -0.22 6.46 11.57
C TYR A 169 0.47 7.80 11.75
N HIS A 170 1.67 7.80 12.32
CA HIS A 170 2.49 9.00 12.42
C HIS A 170 3.98 8.68 12.36
N LEU A 171 4.76 9.68 11.95
CA LEU A 171 6.22 9.64 11.93
C LEU A 171 6.76 10.59 12.99
N GLU A 172 7.77 10.12 13.72
CA GLU A 172 8.52 10.92 14.69
C GLU A 172 9.96 11.10 14.25
N LEU A 173 10.44 12.33 14.20
CA LEU A 173 11.85 12.66 14.06
C LEU A 173 12.42 13.01 15.43
N ASN A 174 13.37 12.22 15.91
CA ASN A 174 13.99 12.38 17.23
C ASN A 174 12.95 12.50 18.37
N GLY A 175 11.87 11.72 18.28
CA GLY A 175 10.78 11.69 19.27
C GLY A 175 9.73 12.79 19.13
N LYS A 176 9.83 13.66 18.12
CA LYS A 176 8.82 14.68 17.82
C LYS A 176 8.02 14.29 16.58
N THR A 177 6.69 14.32 16.65
CA THR A 177 5.83 14.08 15.49
C THR A 177 6.10 15.09 14.39
N ILE A 178 6.43 14.60 13.20
CA ILE A 178 6.68 15.39 11.98
C ILE A 178 5.64 15.16 10.89
N LEU A 179 4.91 14.04 10.95
CA LEU A 179 3.86 13.71 10.01
C LEU A 179 2.80 12.88 10.72
N GLN A 180 1.53 13.23 10.54
CA GLN A 180 0.39 12.46 11.05
C GLN A 180 -0.63 12.26 9.93
N VAL A 181 -1.02 11.01 9.70
CA VAL A 181 -1.95 10.65 8.64
C VAL A 181 -3.39 10.88 9.12
N SER A 182 -4.19 11.50 8.27
CA SER A 182 -5.60 11.71 8.51
C SER A 182 -6.38 10.39 8.61
N PRO A 183 -7.46 10.31 9.41
CA PRO A 183 -8.31 9.12 9.48
C PRO A 183 -8.86 8.69 8.12
N LEU A 184 -9.10 9.65 7.22
CA LEU A 184 -9.57 9.39 5.86
C LEU A 184 -8.50 8.66 5.02
N GLY A 185 -7.23 9.08 5.13
CA GLY A 185 -6.12 8.38 4.47
C GLY A 185 -5.98 6.94 4.94
N ILE A 186 -6.11 6.70 6.25
CA ILE A 186 -6.09 5.36 6.84
C ILE A 186 -7.27 4.52 6.35
N PHE A 187 -8.46 5.10 6.30
CA PHE A 187 -9.68 4.43 5.82
C PHE A 187 -9.55 4.00 4.35
N LEU A 188 -9.04 4.86 3.49
CA LEU A 188 -8.88 4.57 2.06
C LEU A 188 -7.96 3.38 1.79
N VAL A 189 -6.83 3.29 2.49
CA VAL A 189 -5.90 2.15 2.35
C VAL A 189 -6.54 0.85 2.82
N ARG A 190 -7.53 0.93 3.72
CA ARG A 190 -8.17 -0.25 4.34
C ARG A 190 -9.44 -0.71 3.65
N LEU A 191 -10.08 0.18 2.89
CA LEU A 191 -11.30 -0.10 2.15
C LEU A 191 -11.21 -1.39 1.30
N PRO A 192 -10.10 -1.69 0.57
CA PRO A 192 -9.98 -2.93 -0.18
C PRO A 192 -10.08 -4.19 0.68
N TYR A 193 -9.63 -4.16 1.95
CA TYR A 193 -9.77 -5.30 2.85
C TYR A 193 -11.19 -5.46 3.38
N ALA A 194 -11.96 -4.37 3.50
CA ALA A 194 -13.34 -4.41 3.99
C ALA A 194 -14.36 -4.82 2.92
N VAL A 195 -14.10 -4.50 1.64
CA VAL A 195 -15.03 -4.77 0.53
C VAL A 195 -15.37 -6.26 0.37
N PRO A 196 -14.43 -7.22 0.43
CA PRO A 196 -14.76 -8.63 0.36
C PRO A 196 -15.68 -9.10 1.48
N PHE A 197 -15.48 -8.63 2.71
CA PHE A 197 -16.35 -8.98 3.84
C PHE A 197 -17.76 -8.42 3.65
N LEU A 198 -17.86 -7.17 3.15
CA LEU A 198 -19.15 -6.57 2.83
C LEU A 198 -19.88 -7.35 1.72
N MET A 199 -19.16 -7.73 0.66
CA MET A 199 -19.73 -8.51 -0.45
C MET A 199 -20.19 -9.90 0.01
N LEU A 200 -19.38 -10.57 0.85
CA LEU A 200 -19.75 -11.85 1.45
C LEU A 200 -20.99 -11.71 2.34
N PHE A 201 -21.05 -10.67 3.17
CA PHE A 201 -22.20 -10.39 4.03
C PHE A 201 -23.47 -10.16 3.20
N LEU A 202 -23.40 -9.33 2.16
CA LEU A 202 -24.52 -9.06 1.25
C LEU A 202 -24.98 -10.34 0.54
N LEU A 203 -24.05 -11.20 0.11
CA LEU A 203 -24.36 -12.50 -0.50
C LEU A 203 -25.09 -13.41 0.48
N CYS A 204 -24.58 -13.57 1.71
CA CYS A 204 -25.21 -14.36 2.77
C CYS A 204 -26.61 -13.83 3.12
N PHE A 205 -26.76 -12.51 3.21
CA PHE A 205 -28.05 -11.86 3.47
C PHE A 205 -29.06 -12.10 2.35
N ALA A 206 -28.63 -12.01 1.09
CA ALA A 206 -29.46 -12.29 -0.07
C ALA A 206 -29.93 -13.76 -0.09
N ILE A 207 -29.04 -14.71 0.20
CA ILE A 207 -29.35 -16.14 0.33
C ILE A 207 -30.39 -16.37 1.44
N TYR A 208 -30.18 -15.76 2.62
CA TYR A 208 -31.11 -15.87 3.74
C TYR A 208 -32.49 -15.33 3.40
N LYS A 209 -32.59 -14.15 2.78
CA LYS A 209 -33.86 -13.53 2.38
C LYS A 209 -34.60 -14.39 1.36
N ASN A 210 -33.92 -14.88 0.33
CA ASN A 210 -34.51 -15.77 -0.68
C ASN A 210 -35.01 -17.08 -0.06
N ARG A 211 -34.28 -17.64 0.89
CA ARG A 211 -34.71 -18.85 1.62
C ARG A 211 -35.96 -18.62 2.45
N LYS A 212 -36.06 -17.48 3.14
CA LYS A 212 -37.25 -17.10 3.93
C LYS A 212 -38.48 -16.93 3.01
N LEU A 213 -38.29 -16.34 1.83
CA LEU A 213 -39.33 -16.15 0.82
C LEU A 213 -39.86 -17.50 0.28
N LEU A 214 -38.96 -18.42 -0.06
CA LEU A 214 -39.33 -19.77 -0.53
C LEU A 214 -40.05 -20.59 0.56
N ILE A 215 -39.62 -20.49 1.83
CA ILE A 215 -40.29 -21.16 2.95
C ILE A 215 -41.70 -20.60 3.18
N ASN A 216 -41.87 -19.29 3.08
CA ASN A 216 -43.19 -18.65 3.25
C ASN A 216 -44.13 -19.00 2.10
N GLN A 217 -43.65 -19.07 0.85
CA GLN A 217 -44.45 -19.54 -0.29
C GLN A 217 -44.85 -21.01 -0.16
N ALA A 218 -43.97 -21.87 0.35
CA ALA A 218 -44.28 -23.28 0.63
C ALA A 218 -45.32 -23.45 1.74
N LYS A 219 -45.27 -22.62 2.81
CA LYS A 219 -46.29 -22.62 3.87
C LYS A 219 -47.67 -22.17 3.35
N ASN A 220 -47.72 -21.13 2.53
CA ASN A 220 -48.99 -20.64 1.95
C ASN A 220 -49.59 -21.61 0.92
N ARG A 221 -48.81 -22.48 0.27
CA ARG A 221 -49.40 -23.53 -0.59
C ARG A 221 -50.03 -24.68 0.20
N ASN A 222 -49.50 -24.99 1.38
CA ASN A 222 -50.00 -26.08 2.21
C ASN A 222 -51.16 -25.68 3.14
N SER A 223 -51.57 -24.40 3.14
CA SER A 223 -52.70 -23.90 3.93
C SER A 223 -54.02 -23.82 3.12
N TRP A 224 -54.00 -24.23 1.85
CA TRP A 224 -55.17 -24.26 0.95
C TRP A 224 -55.54 -25.70 0.52
N THR A 225 -54.99 -26.71 1.20
CA THR A 225 -55.33 -28.13 1.10
C THR A 225 -55.79 -28.61 2.46
#